data_AF-A0A2A5GV80-F1
#
_entry.id   AF-A0A2A5GV80-F1
#
_cell.length_a   1.000
_cell.length_b   1.000
_cell.length_c   1.000
_cell.angle_alpha   90.00
_cell.angle_beta   90.00
_cell.angle_gamma   90.00
#
_symmetry.space_group_name_H-M   'P 1'
#
loop_
_entity.id
_entity.type
_entity.pdbx_description
1 polymer ?
#
loop_
_entity_poly.entity_id
_entity_poly.type
_entity_poly.pdbx_seq_one_letter_code
_entity_poly.pdbx_strand_id
1 'polypeptide(L)'
;MIDYRKKTIAAVLLEVNSIKKKAEKIEALRILCMQNNAVAKVIQWTYHPDIVFDLPEGDVPESLWNATNHGEQGPFYRLINKNEIKNLTTNSIVPSKKKETIFISMLENVAADDAKLMIGIKNKILPYKTLNKKFCMEALPELLPEKNDEK
;
A
#
# COMPACT_ATOMS: atom_id res chain seq x y z
N MET A 1 0.54 -22.80 -8.61
CA MET A 1 1.00 -21.45 -9.00
C MET A 1 -0.16 -20.50 -8.76
N ILE A 2 -0.03 -19.55 -7.83
CA ILE A 2 -1.10 -18.59 -7.53
C ILE A 2 -1.23 -17.63 -8.71
N ASP A 3 -2.42 -17.49 -9.29
CA ASP A 3 -2.66 -16.53 -10.35
C ASP A 3 -2.94 -15.14 -9.75
N TYR A 4 -1.89 -14.32 -9.70
CA TYR A 4 -1.96 -12.94 -9.16
C TYR A 4 -2.56 -11.93 -10.16
N ARG A 5 -2.89 -12.35 -11.39
CA ARG A 5 -3.32 -11.43 -12.47
C ARG A 5 -4.77 -11.00 -12.39
N LYS A 6 -5.56 -11.58 -11.48
CA LYS A 6 -6.99 -11.31 -11.35
C LYS A 6 -7.42 -10.93 -9.94
N LYS A 7 -6.53 -10.43 -9.07
CA LYS A 7 -6.86 -10.07 -7.69
C LYS A 7 -6.42 -8.64 -7.39
N THR A 8 -7.16 -7.97 -6.52
CA THR A 8 -6.78 -6.67 -5.91
C THR A 8 -5.44 -6.78 -5.20
N ILE A 9 -4.76 -5.65 -4.99
CA ILE A 9 -3.49 -5.65 -4.25
C ILE A 9 -3.77 -6.07 -2.79
N ALA A 10 -4.91 -5.61 -2.26
CA ALA A 10 -5.33 -5.97 -0.93
C ALA A 10 -5.56 -7.47 -0.72
N ALA A 11 -6.17 -8.16 -1.69
CA ALA A 11 -6.42 -9.60 -1.61
C ALA A 11 -5.12 -10.42 -1.66
N VAL A 12 -4.17 -10.08 -2.55
CA VAL A 12 -2.91 -10.84 -2.63
C VAL A 12 -2.05 -10.66 -1.37
N LEU A 13 -2.05 -9.47 -0.77
CA LEU A 13 -1.37 -9.23 0.51
C LEU A 13 -2.06 -9.97 1.67
N LEU A 14 -3.39 -10.09 1.64
CA LEU A 14 -4.13 -10.87 2.64
C LEU A 14 -3.78 -12.36 2.59
N GLU A 15 -3.58 -12.92 1.40
CA GLU A 15 -3.13 -14.31 1.22
C GLU A 15 -1.75 -14.54 1.82
N VAL A 16 -0.80 -13.64 1.55
CA VAL A 16 0.54 -13.70 2.18
C VAL A 16 0.43 -13.58 3.70
N ASN A 17 -0.36 -12.64 4.21
CA ASN A 17 -0.57 -12.46 5.66
C ASN A 17 -1.15 -13.72 6.32
N SER A 18 -1.94 -14.52 5.60
CA SER A 18 -2.57 -15.75 6.09
C SER A 18 -1.61 -16.93 6.25
N ILE A 19 -0.40 -16.85 5.69
CA ILE A 19 0.64 -17.89 5.87
C ILE A 19 1.05 -17.94 7.35
N LYS A 20 1.02 -19.13 7.98
CA LYS A 20 1.29 -19.26 9.41
C LYS A 20 2.79 -19.19 9.73
N LYS A 21 3.62 -19.89 8.94
CA LYS A 21 5.06 -20.00 9.19
C LYS A 21 5.78 -18.74 8.68
N LYS A 22 6.63 -18.17 9.55
CA LYS A 22 7.36 -16.93 9.27
C LYS A 22 8.25 -17.03 8.03
N ALA A 23 9.06 -18.09 7.92
CA ALA A 23 9.97 -18.28 6.80
C ALA A 23 9.23 -18.42 5.45
N GLU A 24 8.18 -19.23 5.40
CA GLU A 24 7.34 -19.39 4.21
C GLU A 24 6.64 -18.08 3.82
N LYS A 25 6.23 -17.27 4.81
CA LYS A 25 5.63 -15.96 4.57
C LYS A 25 6.62 -14.95 4.00
N ILE A 26 7.84 -14.91 4.53
CA ILE A 26 8.91 -14.05 4.01
C ILE A 26 9.17 -14.39 2.55
N GLU A 27 9.32 -15.67 2.25
CA GLU A 27 9.56 -16.13 0.88
C GLU A 27 8.39 -15.80 -0.05
N ALA A 28 7.15 -16.04 0.38
CA ALA A 28 5.96 -15.68 -0.38
C ALA A 28 5.87 -14.18 -0.65
N LEU A 29 6.20 -13.33 0.33
CA LEU A 29 6.22 -11.88 0.16
C LEU A 29 7.29 -11.44 -0.85
N ARG A 30 8.50 -12.04 -0.78
CA ARG A 30 9.59 -11.78 -1.72
C ARG A 30 9.20 -12.13 -3.15
N ILE A 31 8.74 -13.36 -3.37
CA ILE A 31 8.28 -13.83 -4.68
C ILE A 31 7.15 -12.93 -5.20
N LEU A 32 6.19 -12.57 -4.35
CA LEU A 32 5.09 -11.70 -4.74
C LEU A 32 5.58 -10.31 -5.17
N CYS A 33 6.53 -9.71 -4.45
CA CYS A 33 7.10 -8.42 -4.83
C CYS A 33 7.89 -8.48 -6.14
N MET A 34 8.61 -9.58 -6.39
CA MET A 34 9.33 -9.79 -7.66
C MET A 34 8.38 -9.95 -8.85
N GLN A 35 7.25 -10.62 -8.65
CA GLN A 35 6.26 -10.89 -9.71
C GLN A 35 5.27 -9.74 -9.91
N ASN A 36 5.08 -8.89 -8.89
CA ASN A 36 4.09 -7.83 -8.87
C ASN A 36 4.70 -6.52 -8.36
N ASN A 37 5.17 -5.70 -9.29
CA ASN A 37 5.78 -4.40 -9.00
C ASN A 37 4.85 -3.47 -8.21
N ALA A 38 3.53 -3.57 -8.37
CA ALA A 38 2.59 -2.74 -7.61
C ALA A 38 2.60 -3.11 -6.12
N VAL A 39 2.74 -4.41 -5.79
CA VAL A 39 2.90 -4.85 -4.39
C VAL A 39 4.19 -4.31 -3.81
N ALA A 40 5.32 -4.42 -4.53
CA ALA A 40 6.59 -3.86 -4.07
C ALA A 40 6.48 -2.35 -3.80
N LYS A 41 5.85 -1.61 -4.71
CA LYS A 41 5.59 -0.17 -4.52
C LYS A 41 4.69 0.11 -3.32
N VAL A 42 3.64 -0.66 -3.07
CA VAL A 42 2.80 -0.49 -1.87
C VAL A 42 3.63 -0.63 -0.60
N ILE A 43 4.53 -1.62 -0.53
CA ILE A 43 5.43 -1.78 0.61
C ILE A 43 6.37 -0.56 0.74
N GLN A 44 6.93 -0.05 -0.36
CA GLN A 44 7.75 1.17 -0.35
C GLN A 44 6.94 2.40 0.11
N TRP A 45 5.82 2.72 -0.53
CA TRP A 45 4.95 3.84 -0.17
C TRP A 45 4.56 3.80 1.30
N THR A 46 4.38 2.61 1.85
CA THR A 46 4.07 2.44 3.27
C THR A 46 5.30 2.58 4.16
N TYR A 47 6.42 1.89 3.91
CA TYR A 47 7.46 1.77 4.94
C TYR A 47 8.79 2.44 4.62
N HIS A 48 8.98 2.95 3.40
CA HIS A 48 10.20 3.67 3.05
C HIS A 48 10.35 4.95 3.89
N PRO A 49 11.52 5.19 4.52
CA PRO A 49 11.70 6.29 5.47
C PRO A 49 11.52 7.68 4.85
N ASP A 50 11.90 7.86 3.59
CA ASP A 50 11.83 9.17 2.92
C ASP A 50 10.41 9.56 2.45
N ILE A 51 9.44 8.66 2.58
CA ILE A 51 8.08 8.91 2.11
C ILE A 51 7.25 9.41 3.29
N VAL A 52 6.93 10.70 3.26
CA VAL A 52 6.04 11.36 4.23
C VAL A 52 4.79 11.85 3.51
N PHE A 53 3.62 11.46 4.01
CA PHE A 53 2.34 11.91 3.48
C PHE A 53 1.93 13.25 4.09
N ASP A 54 1.34 14.12 3.27
CA ASP A 54 0.78 15.41 3.66
C ASP A 54 -0.74 15.35 3.48
N LEU A 55 -1.39 14.64 4.38
CA LEU A 55 -2.83 14.44 4.42
C LEU A 55 -3.31 14.68 5.86
N PRO A 56 -4.55 15.17 6.06
CA PRO A 56 -5.08 15.41 7.39
C PRO A 56 -5.11 14.12 8.22
N GLU A 57 -4.89 14.30 9.53
CA GLU A 57 -5.13 13.27 10.53
C GLU A 57 -6.64 13.06 10.68
N GLY A 58 -7.04 11.81 10.89
CA GLY A 58 -8.44 11.42 11.00
C GLY A 58 -8.80 10.20 10.16
N ASP A 59 -9.89 9.56 10.58
CA ASP A 59 -10.50 8.44 9.88
C ASP A 59 -11.29 8.93 8.68
N VAL A 60 -11.09 8.29 7.53
CA VAL A 60 -11.91 8.53 6.35
C VAL A 60 -13.14 7.62 6.45
N PRO A 61 -14.36 8.17 6.44
CA PRO A 61 -15.58 7.36 6.53
C PRO A 61 -15.64 6.28 5.45
N GLU A 62 -16.00 5.06 5.83
CA GLU A 62 -16.14 3.95 4.86
C GLU A 62 -17.20 4.22 3.80
N SER A 63 -18.15 5.11 4.09
CA SER A 63 -19.19 5.56 3.15
C SER A 63 -18.65 6.25 1.90
N LEU A 64 -17.38 6.70 1.91
CA LEU A 64 -16.72 7.33 0.77
C LEU A 64 -16.01 6.33 -0.17
N TRP A 65 -16.03 5.03 0.16
CA TRP A 65 -15.34 4.01 -0.62
C TRP A 65 -16.25 3.43 -1.69
N ASN A 66 -15.68 3.01 -2.82
CA ASN A 66 -16.47 2.35 -3.84
C ASN A 66 -16.87 0.93 -3.42
N ALA A 67 -18.15 0.74 -3.09
CA ALA A 67 -18.70 -0.55 -2.71
C ALA A 67 -18.94 -1.51 -3.89
N THR A 68 -18.80 -1.07 -5.14
CA THR A 68 -19.27 -1.83 -6.31
C THR A 68 -18.17 -2.62 -7.06
N ASN A 69 -16.89 -2.34 -6.79
CA ASN A 69 -15.78 -3.05 -7.42
C ASN A 69 -15.14 -4.02 -6.43
N HIS A 70 -15.33 -5.33 -6.65
CA HIS A 70 -14.62 -6.37 -5.91
C HIS A 70 -13.84 -7.27 -6.86
N GLY A 71 -12.60 -7.56 -6.47
CA GLY A 71 -11.99 -8.84 -6.81
C GLY A 71 -11.02 -8.89 -7.99
N GLU A 72 -10.91 -7.87 -8.85
CA GLU A 72 -9.99 -7.90 -10.01
C GLU A 72 -8.90 -6.82 -9.97
N GLN A 73 -7.88 -6.94 -10.84
CA GLN A 73 -6.87 -5.88 -11.02
C GLN A 73 -7.55 -4.60 -11.52
N GLY A 74 -7.75 -3.66 -10.60
CA GLY A 74 -8.55 -2.47 -10.83
C GLY A 74 -7.74 -1.17 -10.88
N PRO A 75 -8.43 -0.03 -10.74
CA PRO A 75 -7.84 1.31 -10.77
C PRO A 75 -6.67 1.49 -9.79
N PHE A 76 -6.65 0.77 -8.66
CA PHE A 76 -5.57 0.86 -7.67
C PHE A 76 -4.21 0.42 -8.23
N TYR A 77 -4.15 -0.65 -9.03
CA TYR A 77 -2.93 -1.05 -9.72
C TYR A 77 -2.39 0.07 -10.62
N ARG A 78 -3.29 0.78 -11.32
CA ARG A 78 -2.93 1.91 -12.17
C ARG A 78 -2.36 3.06 -11.34
N LEU A 79 -3.03 3.45 -10.25
CA LEU A 79 -2.58 4.51 -9.34
C LEU A 79 -1.17 4.25 -8.82
N ILE A 80 -0.93 3.02 -8.33
CA ILE A 80 0.36 2.61 -7.77
C ILE A 80 1.44 2.55 -8.86
N ASN A 81 1.16 1.90 -9.99
CA ASN A 81 2.16 1.75 -11.05
C ASN A 81 2.55 3.09 -11.68
N LYS A 82 1.60 4.03 -11.81
CA LYS A 82 1.85 5.40 -12.28
C LYS A 82 2.40 6.34 -11.21
N ASN A 83 2.61 5.87 -9.97
CA ASN A 83 3.06 6.66 -8.84
C ASN A 83 2.16 7.89 -8.56
N GLU A 84 0.86 7.80 -8.83
CA GLU A 84 -0.07 8.93 -8.65
C GLU A 84 -0.19 9.33 -7.16
N ILE A 85 0.01 8.36 -6.25
CA ILE A 85 0.06 8.57 -4.81
C ILE A 85 1.19 9.52 -4.38
N LYS A 86 2.24 9.68 -5.20
CA LYS A 86 3.33 10.66 -4.94
C LYS A 86 2.78 12.07 -4.73
N ASN A 87 1.69 12.42 -5.40
CA ASN A 87 1.07 13.74 -5.30
C ASN A 87 0.57 14.08 -3.88
N LEU A 88 0.39 13.06 -3.04
CA LEU A 88 -0.07 13.16 -1.65
C LEU A 88 1.08 13.30 -0.64
N THR A 89 2.33 13.29 -1.09
CA THR A 89 3.50 13.42 -0.21
C THR A 89 3.87 14.87 0.09
N THR A 90 4.67 15.10 1.13
CA THR A 90 5.22 16.42 1.47
C THR A 90 6.09 17.01 0.34
N ASN A 91 6.78 16.15 -0.41
CA ASN A 91 7.64 16.52 -1.54
C ASN A 91 6.85 16.88 -2.83
N SER A 92 5.52 16.82 -2.79
CA SER A 92 4.65 17.18 -3.91
C SER A 92 4.40 18.68 -3.98
N ILE A 93 4.38 19.23 -5.19
CA ILE A 93 3.99 20.63 -5.47
C ILE A 93 2.48 20.89 -5.27
N VAL A 94 1.68 19.84 -5.08
CA VAL A 94 0.24 19.97 -4.88
C VAL A 94 -0.02 20.68 -3.54
N PRO A 95 -0.92 21.67 -3.47
CA PRO A 95 -1.32 22.29 -2.20
C PRO A 95 -2.07 21.31 -1.28
N SER A 96 -1.86 21.37 0.04
CA SER A 96 -2.45 20.41 1.00
C SER A 96 -3.97 20.28 0.89
N LYS A 97 -4.71 21.40 0.71
CA LYS A 97 -6.18 21.36 0.48
C LYS A 97 -6.58 20.53 -0.74
N LYS A 98 -5.77 20.53 -1.81
CA LYS A 98 -6.02 19.73 -3.01
C LYS A 98 -5.63 18.26 -2.81
N LYS A 99 -4.65 17.96 -1.96
CA LYS A 99 -4.24 16.58 -1.66
C LYS A 99 -5.39 15.78 -1.05
N GLU A 100 -6.14 16.39 -0.13
CA GLU A 100 -7.32 15.76 0.48
C GLU A 100 -8.39 15.44 -0.58
N THR A 101 -8.73 16.39 -1.44
CA THR A 101 -9.68 16.15 -2.54
C THR A 101 -9.22 15.04 -3.48
N ILE A 102 -7.93 15.01 -3.84
CA ILE A 102 -7.35 13.95 -4.67
C ILE A 102 -7.44 12.61 -3.95
N PHE A 103 -7.14 12.57 -2.65
CA PHE A 103 -7.17 11.33 -1.88
C PHE A 103 -8.59 10.76 -1.77
N ILE A 104 -9.60 11.59 -1.49
CA ILE A 104 -11.00 11.16 -1.47
C ILE A 104 -11.42 10.63 -2.84
N SER A 105 -11.09 11.36 -3.92
CA SER A 105 -11.40 10.91 -5.28
C SER A 105 -10.72 9.58 -5.63
N MET A 106 -9.49 9.34 -5.16
CA MET A 106 -8.83 8.04 -5.33
C MET A 106 -9.60 6.92 -4.60
N LEU A 107 -10.09 7.16 -3.38
CA LEU A 107 -10.87 6.17 -2.60
C LEU A 107 -12.21 5.82 -3.27
N GLU A 108 -12.89 6.79 -3.87
CA GLU A 108 -14.15 6.60 -4.59
C GLU A 108 -14.00 5.79 -5.89
N ASN A 109 -12.76 5.65 -6.40
CA ASN A 109 -12.48 4.99 -7.67
C ASN A 109 -11.86 3.59 -7.52
N VAL A 110 -11.48 3.17 -6.32
CA VAL A 110 -10.86 1.86 -6.07
C VAL A 110 -11.79 0.92 -5.31
N ALA A 111 -11.53 -0.38 -5.41
CA ALA A 111 -12.24 -1.39 -4.64
C ALA A 111 -12.15 -1.12 -3.13
N ALA A 112 -13.19 -1.48 -2.36
CA ALA A 112 -13.25 -1.19 -0.92
C ALA A 112 -12.07 -1.75 -0.11
N ASP A 113 -11.55 -2.92 -0.48
CA ASP A 113 -10.37 -3.53 0.13
C ASP A 113 -9.07 -2.77 -0.20
N ASP A 114 -8.91 -2.33 -1.45
CA ASP A 114 -7.81 -1.47 -1.87
C ASP A 114 -7.92 -0.05 -1.26
N ALA A 115 -9.13 0.48 -1.04
CA ALA A 115 -9.36 1.74 -0.33
C ALA A 115 -8.86 1.65 1.12
N LYS A 116 -9.22 0.56 1.82
CA LYS A 116 -8.72 0.27 3.18
C LYS A 116 -7.20 0.12 3.21
N LEU A 117 -6.62 -0.53 2.19
CA LEU A 117 -5.18 -0.60 2.02
C LEU A 117 -4.55 0.78 1.81
N MET A 118 -5.17 1.66 1.01
CA MET A 118 -4.67 3.01 0.74
C MET A 118 -4.65 3.90 1.99
N ILE A 119 -5.65 3.76 2.86
CA ILE A 119 -5.66 4.39 4.19
C ILE A 119 -4.51 3.84 5.05
N GLY A 120 -4.29 2.52 5.02
CA GLY A 120 -3.16 1.90 5.72
C GLY A 120 -1.79 2.41 5.23
N ILE A 121 -1.65 2.63 3.91
CA ILE A 121 -0.44 3.22 3.31
C ILE A 121 -0.17 4.62 3.87
N LYS A 122 -1.20 5.49 3.89
CA LYS A 122 -1.07 6.87 4.42
C LYS A 122 -0.65 6.86 5.89
N ASN A 123 -1.29 5.99 6.68
CA ASN A 123 -1.09 5.89 8.11
C ASN A 123 0.15 5.08 8.48
N LYS A 124 0.92 4.60 7.50
CA LYS A 124 2.13 3.78 7.72
C LYS A 124 1.84 2.48 8.49
N ILE A 125 0.61 1.98 8.41
CA ILE A 125 0.12 0.78 9.11
C ILE A 125 -0.76 0.00 8.15
N LEU A 126 -0.23 -1.07 7.55
CA LEU A 126 -1.03 -1.93 6.67
C LEU A 126 -2.19 -2.59 7.46
N PRO A 127 -3.34 -2.86 6.82
CA PRO A 127 -4.50 -3.50 7.46
C PRO A 127 -4.31 -5.02 7.68
N TYR A 128 -3.06 -5.45 7.91
CA TYR A 128 -2.67 -6.85 8.08
C TYR A 128 -1.85 -7.01 9.36
N LYS A 129 -2.34 -7.83 10.30
CA LYS A 129 -1.74 -8.01 11.62
C LYS A 129 -0.25 -8.35 11.59
N THR A 130 0.20 -9.13 10.60
CA THR A 130 1.58 -9.64 10.56
C THR A 130 2.51 -8.91 9.59
N LEU A 131 1.98 -8.16 8.62
CA LEU A 131 2.77 -7.40 7.64
C LEU A 131 3.09 -6.00 8.18
N ASN A 132 3.69 -5.93 9.37
CA ASN A 132 4.13 -4.69 9.99
C ASN A 132 5.51 -4.24 9.44
N LYS A 133 5.91 -3.00 9.75
CA LYS A 133 7.18 -2.41 9.30
C LYS A 133 8.38 -3.32 9.56
N LYS A 134 8.50 -3.86 10.78
CA LYS A 134 9.62 -4.73 11.17
C LYS A 134 9.68 -6.01 10.31
N PHE A 135 8.53 -6.63 10.08
CA PHE A 135 8.43 -7.82 9.24
C PHE A 135 8.81 -7.51 7.78
N CYS A 136 8.30 -6.41 7.23
CA CYS A 136 8.61 -6.00 5.86
C CYS A 136 10.09 -5.65 5.67
N MET A 137 10.73 -5.01 6.65
CA MET A 137 12.17 -4.73 6.63
C MET A 137 13.02 -6.00 6.65
N GLU A 138 12.66 -6.99 7.49
CA GLU A 138 13.33 -8.30 7.51
C GLU A 138 13.14 -9.05 6.18
N ALA A 139 11.94 -8.97 5.60
CA ALA A 139 11.63 -9.67 4.36
C ALA A 139 12.25 -9.00 3.13
N LEU A 140 12.33 -7.67 3.09
CA LEU A 140 12.70 -6.89 1.89
C LEU A 140 13.73 -5.80 2.22
N PRO A 141 14.93 -6.15 2.71
CA PRO A 141 15.92 -5.16 3.17
C PRO A 141 16.42 -4.26 2.05
N GLU A 142 16.55 -4.77 0.82
CA GLU A 142 16.94 -3.98 -0.36
C GLU A 142 15.89 -2.94 -0.76
N LEU A 143 14.62 -3.19 -0.40
CA LEU A 143 13.49 -2.33 -0.74
C LEU A 143 13.24 -1.25 0.31
N LEU A 144 13.60 -1.54 1.55
CA LEU A 144 13.33 -0.73 2.73
C LEU A 144 14.65 -0.48 3.48
N PRO A 145 15.41 0.56 3.09
CA PRO A 145 16.68 0.84 3.75
C PRO A 145 16.43 1.17 5.23
N GLU A 146 17.36 0.73 6.08
CA GLU A 146 17.43 1.26 7.44
C GLU A 146 17.66 2.76 7.33
N LYS A 147 16.85 3.55 8.02
CA LYS A 147 17.10 4.98 8.11
C LYS A 147 18.37 5.14 8.92
N ASN A 148 19.48 5.46 8.24
CA ASN A 148 20.66 5.97 8.93
C ASN A 148 20.23 7.33 9.49
N ASP A 149 19.81 7.35 10.75
CA ASP A 149 19.69 8.60 11.50
C ASP A 149 21.12 9.10 11.71
N GLU A 150 21.68 9.73 10.68
CA GLU A 150 22.89 10.55 10.81
C GLU A 150 22.54 11.68 11.79
N LYS A 151 23.22 11.64 12.93
CA LYS A 151 23.20 12.67 13.98
C LYS A 151 23.65 14.02 13.45
#